data_AF-A0A6J6AJ18-F1
#
_entry.id   AF-A0A6J6AJ18-F1
#
_cell.length_a   1.000
_cell.length_b   1.000
_cell.length_c   1.000
_cell.angle_alpha   90.00
_cell.angle_beta   90.00
_cell.angle_gamma   90.00
#
_symmetry.space_group_name_H-M   'P 1'
#
loop_
_entity.id
_entity.type
_entity.pdbx_description
1 polymer ?
#
loop_
_entity_poly.entity_id
_entity_poly.type
_entity_poly.pdbx_seq_one_letter_code
_entity_poly.pdbx_strand_id
1 'polypeptide(L)'
;MSELFWGMPIKTYSRSRGWNEADYEEAIDRLVRDGLITDDGTLTTSGRAQRELVEQNTDRQMECVVRALGADIDELITILKPWGASIREKKGYPAAGPHDLADAAN
;
A
#
# COMPACT_ATOMS: atom_id res chain seq x y z
N MET A 1 1.15 -3.93 -7.52
CA MET A 1 0.20 -4.94 -7.00
C MET A 1 -0.73 -4.43 -5.90
N SER A 2 -0.33 -3.53 -5.00
CA SER A 2 -1.18 -3.12 -3.86
C SER A 2 -2.56 -2.60 -4.26
N GLU A 3 -2.65 -1.74 -5.28
CA GLU A 3 -3.93 -1.25 -5.80
C GLU A 3 -4.82 -2.38 -6.28
N LEU A 4 -4.29 -3.27 -7.12
CA LEU A 4 -5.04 -4.43 -7.62
C LEU A 4 -5.50 -5.37 -6.51
N PHE A 5 -4.70 -5.51 -5.44
CA PHE A 5 -5.07 -6.29 -4.26
C PHE A 5 -6.22 -5.65 -3.48
N TRP A 6 -6.29 -4.32 -3.44
CA TRP A 6 -7.40 -3.55 -2.90
C TRP A 6 -8.57 -3.39 -3.88
N GLY A 7 -8.51 -3.95 -5.09
CA GLY A 7 -9.56 -3.81 -6.10
C GLY A 7 -9.54 -2.50 -6.91
N MET A 8 -8.45 -1.74 -6.83
CA MET A 8 -8.27 -0.49 -7.56
C MET A 8 -7.45 -0.69 -8.85
N PRO A 9 -7.71 0.08 -9.93
CA PRO A 9 -6.85 0.08 -11.11
C PRO A 9 -5.40 0.45 -10.77
N ILE A 10 -4.45 -0.13 -11.50
CA ILE A 10 -3.03 0.17 -11.30
C ILE A 10 -2.73 1.65 -11.58
N LYS A 11 -1.79 2.23 -10.83
CA LYS A 11 -1.36 3.64 -10.93
C LYS A 11 -2.40 4.68 -10.47
N THR A 12 -3.40 4.30 -9.70
CA THR A 12 -4.38 5.24 -9.11
C THR A 12 -3.88 5.86 -7.81
N TYR A 13 -3.40 5.05 -6.89
CA TYR A 13 -2.85 5.42 -5.59
C TYR A 13 -1.33 5.63 -5.61
N SER A 14 -0.59 4.77 -6.30
CA SER A 14 0.88 4.79 -6.31
C SER A 14 1.43 6.10 -6.87
N ARG A 15 0.68 6.79 -7.75
CA ARG A 15 1.04 8.11 -8.32
C ARG A 15 1.37 9.16 -7.25
N SER A 16 0.81 9.03 -6.05
CA SER A 16 1.14 9.89 -4.91
C SER A 16 2.59 9.75 -4.38
N ARG A 17 3.36 8.77 -4.88
CA ARG A 17 4.68 8.39 -4.35
C ARG A 17 5.86 8.91 -5.19
N GLY A 18 5.61 9.73 -6.20
CA GLY A 18 6.65 10.47 -6.92
C GLY A 18 7.46 9.66 -7.94
N TRP A 19 7.07 8.42 -8.25
CA TRP A 19 7.67 7.64 -9.33
C TRP A 19 7.30 8.20 -10.70
N ASN A 20 8.24 8.13 -11.64
CA ASN A 20 8.01 8.58 -13.01
C ASN A 20 7.30 7.48 -13.84
N GLU A 21 6.89 7.81 -15.06
CA GLU A 21 6.14 6.89 -15.93
C GLU A 21 6.97 5.65 -16.32
N ALA A 22 8.25 5.81 -16.63
CA ALA A 22 9.13 4.70 -16.99
C ALA A 22 9.34 3.72 -15.82
N ASP A 23 9.44 4.23 -14.59
CA ASP A 23 9.50 3.38 -13.39
C ASP A 23 8.24 2.51 -13.26
N TYR A 24 7.06 3.06 -13.62
CA TYR A 24 5.81 2.30 -13.61
C TYR A 24 5.77 1.25 -14.71
N GLU A 25 6.10 1.61 -15.94
CA GLU A 25 6.13 0.69 -17.07
C GLU A 25 7.07 -0.48 -16.79
N GLU A 26 8.30 -0.21 -16.33
CA GLU A 26 9.26 -1.26 -15.99
C GLU A 26 8.74 -2.19 -14.88
N ALA A 27 8.12 -1.62 -13.84
CA ALA A 27 7.55 -2.39 -12.75
C ALA A 27 6.37 -3.26 -13.21
N ILE A 28 5.49 -2.72 -14.06
CA ILE A 28 4.33 -3.44 -14.62
C ILE A 28 4.81 -4.57 -15.52
N ASP A 29 5.73 -4.29 -16.44
CA ASP A 29 6.30 -5.29 -17.34
C ASP A 29 6.95 -6.42 -16.57
N ARG A 30 7.64 -6.10 -15.47
CA ARG A 30 8.21 -7.13 -14.59
C ARG A 30 7.13 -7.98 -13.92
N LEU A 31 6.09 -7.36 -13.38
CA LEU A 31 4.99 -8.11 -12.74
C LEU A 31 4.27 -9.04 -13.74
N VAL A 32 4.14 -8.62 -15.00
CA VAL A 32 3.63 -9.46 -16.09
C VAL A 32 4.59 -10.61 -16.39
N ARG A 33 5.88 -10.33 -16.59
CA ARG A 33 6.90 -11.35 -16.84
C ARG A 33 6.99 -12.40 -15.73
N ASP A 34 6.81 -11.97 -14.48
CA ASP A 34 6.84 -12.84 -13.30
C ASP A 34 5.49 -13.59 -13.09
N GLY A 35 4.48 -13.34 -13.94
CA GLY A 35 3.17 -14.00 -13.90
C GLY A 35 2.30 -13.57 -12.70
N LEU A 36 2.59 -12.41 -12.11
CA LEU A 36 1.89 -11.88 -10.94
C LEU A 36 0.67 -11.04 -11.33
N ILE A 37 0.70 -10.44 -12.52
CA ILE A 37 -0.46 -9.81 -13.14
C ILE A 37 -0.58 -10.32 -14.59
N THR A 38 -1.79 -10.30 -15.13
CA THR A 38 -2.06 -10.57 -16.55
C THR A 38 -1.73 -9.34 -17.41
N ASP A 39 -1.62 -9.54 -18.72
CA ASP A 39 -1.34 -8.45 -19.68
C ASP A 39 -2.39 -7.32 -19.65
N ASP A 40 -3.63 -7.63 -19.26
CA ASP A 40 -4.71 -6.65 -19.09
C ASP A 40 -4.70 -5.96 -17.70
N GLY A 41 -3.68 -6.22 -16.88
CA GLY A 41 -3.47 -5.56 -15.59
C GLY A 41 -4.25 -6.18 -14.43
N THR A 42 -4.76 -7.41 -14.58
CA THR A 42 -5.50 -8.12 -13.54
C THR A 42 -4.57 -8.94 -12.64
N LEU A 43 -4.84 -9.00 -11.33
CA LEU A 43 -4.03 -9.79 -10.40
C LEU A 43 -4.23 -11.30 -10.62
N THR A 44 -3.16 -12.06 -10.84
CA THR A 44 -3.27 -13.52 -10.95
C THR A 44 -3.44 -14.17 -9.57
N THR A 45 -3.82 -15.45 -9.53
CA THR A 45 -3.83 -16.22 -8.27
C THR A 45 -2.44 -16.24 -7.61
N SER A 46 -1.37 -16.38 -8.41
CA SER A 46 0.02 -16.31 -7.93
C SER A 46 0.34 -14.92 -7.39
N GLY A 47 -0.03 -13.86 -8.12
CA GLY A 47 0.15 -12.48 -7.68
C GLY A 47 -0.56 -12.15 -6.37
N ARG A 48 -1.78 -12.64 -6.19
CA ARG A 48 -2.52 -12.53 -4.92
C ARG A 48 -1.76 -13.20 -3.77
N ALA A 49 -1.35 -14.45 -3.95
CA ALA A 49 -0.59 -15.18 -2.93
C ALA A 49 0.74 -14.48 -2.60
N GLN A 50 1.49 -14.00 -3.61
CA GLN A 50 2.72 -13.25 -3.39
C GLN A 50 2.47 -11.94 -2.64
N ARG A 51 1.38 -11.23 -2.95
CA ARG A 51 1.03 -9.99 -2.26
C ARG A 51 0.64 -10.22 -0.80
N GLU A 52 -0.04 -11.32 -0.51
CA GLU A 52 -0.36 -11.74 0.87
C GLU A 52 0.90 -12.12 1.65
N LEU A 53 1.85 -12.80 1.01
CA LEU A 53 3.15 -13.09 1.63
C LEU A 53 3.92 -11.80 1.97
N VAL A 54 3.81 -10.76 1.14
CA VAL A 54 4.38 -9.45 1.48
C VAL A 54 3.76 -8.90 2.75
N GLU A 55 2.42 -8.89 2.90
CA GLU A 55 1.76 -8.43 4.13
C GLU A 55 2.23 -9.21 5.36
N GLN A 56 2.18 -10.54 5.29
CA GLN A 56 2.57 -11.40 6.42
C GLN A 56 4.03 -11.19 6.82
N ASN A 57 4.92 -11.05 5.84
CA ASN A 57 6.34 -10.82 6.10
C ASN A 57 6.61 -9.41 6.66
N THR A 58 5.84 -8.39 6.24
CA THR A 58 5.97 -7.04 6.80
C THR A 58 5.40 -6.95 8.22
N ASP A 59 4.29 -7.64 8.50
CA ASP A 59 3.73 -7.74 9.86
C ASP A 59 4.72 -8.45 10.80
N ARG A 60 5.27 -9.58 10.36
CA ARG A 60 6.28 -10.32 11.12
C ARG A 60 7.53 -9.49 11.41
N GLN A 61 7.97 -8.67 10.46
CA GLN A 61 9.10 -7.75 10.67
C GLN A 61 8.79 -6.69 11.72
N MET A 62 7.53 -6.23 11.80
CA MET A 62 7.10 -5.20 12.75
C MET A 62 6.86 -5.75 14.17
N GLU A 63 6.68 -7.08 14.32
CA GLU A 63 6.42 -7.70 15.62
C GLU A 63 7.43 -7.31 16.71
N CYS A 64 8.73 -7.20 16.37
CA CYS A 64 9.75 -6.86 17.35
C CYS A 64 9.60 -5.42 17.87
N VAL A 65 9.20 -4.50 17.00
CA VAL A 65 8.96 -3.08 17.33
C VAL A 65 7.71 -2.96 18.21
N VAL A 66 6.61 -3.62 17.81
CA VAL A 66 5.36 -3.62 18.58
C VAL A 66 5.58 -4.22 19.97
N ARG A 67 6.33 -5.33 20.06
CA ARG A 67 6.67 -5.97 21.33
C ARG A 67 7.55 -5.09 22.21
N ALA A 68 8.51 -4.36 21.63
CA ALA A 68 9.39 -3.47 22.36
C ALA A 68 8.63 -2.25 22.94
N LEU A 69 7.64 -1.74 22.21
CA LEU A 69 6.77 -0.66 22.70
C LEU A 69 5.79 -1.13 23.77
N GLY A 70 5.28 -2.36 23.68
CA GLY A 70 4.36 -2.90 24.67
C GLY A 70 3.13 -2.01 24.85
N ALA A 71 2.85 -1.58 26.09
CA ALA A 71 1.72 -0.70 26.40
C ALA A 71 1.88 0.74 25.87
N ASP A 72 3.11 1.18 25.59
CA ASP A 72 3.40 2.55 25.13
C ASP A 72 2.96 2.79 23.68
N ILE A 73 2.56 1.73 22.96
CA ILE A 73 2.06 1.84 21.58
C ILE A 73 0.83 2.75 21.49
N ASP A 74 -0.05 2.73 22.49
CA ASP A 74 -1.25 3.57 22.51
C ASP A 74 -0.91 5.05 22.72
N GLU A 75 0.11 5.34 23.54
CA GLU A 75 0.65 6.69 23.72
C GLU A 75 1.28 7.19 22.42
N LEU A 76 2.13 6.37 21.78
CA LEU A 76 2.73 6.71 20.50
C LEU A 76 1.67 7.02 19.43
N ILE A 77 0.64 6.17 19.32
CA ILE A 77 -0.48 6.40 18.39
C ILE A 77 -1.21 7.70 18.72
N THR A 78 -1.41 8.01 20.00
CA THR A 78 -2.04 9.25 20.45
C THR A 78 -1.23 10.48 20.04
N ILE A 79 0.09 10.41 20.13
CA ILE A 79 1.01 11.48 19.69
C ILE A 79 0.99 11.63 18.15
N LEU A 80 1.03 10.52 17.41
CA LEU A 80 1.14 10.55 15.95
C LEU A 80 -0.15 10.92 15.21
N LYS A 81 -1.32 10.58 15.78
CA LYS A 81 -2.65 10.89 15.20
C LYS A 81 -2.81 12.37 14.78
N PRO A 82 -2.57 13.38 15.65
CA PRO A 82 -2.71 14.79 15.27
C PRO A 82 -1.68 15.22 14.21
N TRP A 83 -0.49 14.62 14.17
CA TRP A 83 0.48 14.91 13.11
C TRP A 83 -0.03 14.43 11.75
N GLY A 84 -0.55 13.20 11.71
CA GLY A 84 -1.18 12.66 10.50
C GLY A 84 -2.34 13.54 10.02
N ALA A 85 -3.17 14.04 10.94
CA ALA A 85 -4.24 14.98 10.61
C ALA A 85 -3.69 16.29 10.02
N SER A 86 -2.68 16.90 10.65
CA SER A 86 -2.09 18.16 10.19
C SER A 86 -1.40 18.01 8.82
N ILE A 87 -0.72 16.89 8.56
CA ILE A 87 -0.11 16.61 7.25
C ILE A 87 -1.17 16.54 6.15
N ARG A 88 -2.29 15.84 6.40
CA ARG A 88 -3.40 15.76 5.44
C ARG A 88 -4.09 17.10 5.23
N GLU A 89 -4.33 17.86 6.29
CA GLU A 89 -4.89 19.22 6.22
C GLU A 89 -4.04 20.14 5.31
N LYS A 90 -2.71 20.03 5.45
CA LYS A 90 -1.75 20.78 4.63
C LYS A 90 -1.45 20.14 3.27
N LYS A 91 -2.22 19.13 2.85
CA LYS A 91 -2.08 18.42 1.57
C LYS A 91 -0.71 17.76 1.37
N GLY A 92 0.00 17.42 2.45
CA GLY A 92 1.24 16.64 2.40
C GLY A 92 1.02 15.14 2.18
N TYR A 93 -0.22 14.68 2.28
CA TYR A 93 -0.64 13.31 1.98
C TYR A 93 -2.09 13.32 1.47
N PRO A 94 -2.52 12.32 0.65
CA PRO A 94 -3.92 12.20 0.25
C PRO A 94 -4.90 12.23 1.43
N ALA A 95 -6.06 12.88 1.23
CA ALA A 95 -7.08 13.05 2.26
C ALA A 95 -7.79 11.73 2.61
N ALA A 96 -7.86 10.80 1.67
CA ALA A 96 -8.44 9.47 1.81
C ALA A 96 -7.33 8.42 1.72
N GLY A 97 -7.40 7.40 2.59
CA GLY A 97 -6.54 6.24 2.53
C GLY A 97 -6.89 5.34 1.35
N PRO A 98 -6.02 4.38 1.01
CA PRO A 98 -6.28 3.46 -0.09
C PRO A 98 -7.53 2.59 0.13
N HIS A 99 -7.87 2.26 1.38
CA HIS A 99 -9.10 1.52 1.70
C HIS A 99 -10.35 2.38 1.47
N ASP A 100 -10.34 3.64 1.91
CA ASP A 100 -11.44 4.59 1.64
C ASP A 100 -11.66 4.78 0.12
N LEU A 101 -10.56 4.82 -0.65
CA LEU A 101 -10.59 4.97 -2.10
C LEU A 101 -11.07 3.71 -2.82
N ALA A 102 -10.70 2.53 -2.31
CA ALA A 102 -11.16 1.25 -2.84
C ALA A 102 -12.66 1.06 -2.61
N ASP A 103 -13.16 1.38 -1.42
CA ASP A 103 -14.59 1.32 -1.10
C ASP A 103 -15.42 2.27 -1.97
N ALA A 104 -14.87 3.43 -2.32
CA ALA A 104 -15.53 4.40 -3.21
C ALA A 104 -15.47 4.05 -4.70
N ALA A 105 -14.61 3.10 -5.11
CA ALA A 105 -14.43 2.69 -6.50
C ALA A 105 -15.28 1.47 -6.90
N ASN A 106 -15.91 0.82 -5.93
CA ASN A 106 -16.83 -0.32 -6.09
C ASN A 106 -18.29 0.13 -6.02
#